data_AF-A0A853JDV6-F1
#
_entry.id   AF-A0A853JDV6-F1
#
_cell.length_a   1.000
_cell.length_b   1.000
_cell.length_c   1.000
_cell.angle_alpha   90.00
_cell.angle_beta   90.00
_cell.angle_gamma   90.00
#
_symmetry.space_group_name_H-M   'P 1'
#
loop_
_entity.id
_entity.type
_entity.pdbx_description
1 polymer ?
#
loop_
_entity_poly.entity_id
_entity_poly.type
_entity_poly.pdbx_seq_one_letter_code
_entity_poly.pdbx_strand_id
1 'polypeptide(L)'
;MPSDDSEALQIGPDPDKLYLYHRQQLSAMLDGELSPDQARFMLRRLQHDVELASCWERWQVCGDVMRGQRNALLPADFAEGVARAIAGGDHALAPLAP
;
A
#
# COMPACT_ATOMS: atom_id res chain seq x y z
N MET A 1 -28.31 -22.47 -9.63
CA MET A 1 -27.63 -21.17 -9.77
C MET A 1 -27.30 -20.73 -8.36
N PRO A 2 -26.01 -20.59 -7.99
CA PRO A 2 -25.64 -20.16 -6.65
C PRO A 2 -26.09 -18.72 -6.49
N SER A 3 -27.02 -18.51 -5.56
CA SER A 3 -27.44 -17.17 -5.18
C SER A 3 -26.28 -16.53 -4.44
N ASP A 4 -25.95 -15.33 -4.88
CA ASP A 4 -24.99 -14.42 -4.30
C ASP A 4 -25.39 -14.14 -2.84
N ASP A 5 -24.87 -14.95 -1.91
CA ASP A 5 -24.89 -14.66 -0.48
C ASP A 5 -23.87 -13.54 -0.20
N SER A 6 -24.09 -12.39 -0.84
CA SER A 6 -23.61 -11.10 -0.40
C SER A 6 -24.37 -10.74 0.87
N GLU A 7 -24.03 -11.41 1.98
CA GLU A 7 -24.40 -10.97 3.32
C GLU A 7 -23.88 -9.54 3.46
N ALA A 8 -24.81 -8.59 3.40
CA ALA A 8 -24.59 -7.22 3.79
C ALA A 8 -24.18 -7.24 5.26
N LEU A 9 -22.87 -7.34 5.53
CA LEU A 9 -22.31 -7.17 6.86
C LEU A 9 -22.75 -5.79 7.35
N GLN A 10 -23.73 -5.76 8.24
CA GLN A 10 -24.05 -4.60 9.05
C GLN A 10 -22.85 -4.32 9.96
N ILE A 11 -21.92 -3.50 9.46
CA ILE A 11 -20.77 -2.99 10.18
C ILE A 11 -21.26 -1.88 11.13
N GLY A 12 -21.71 -2.27 12.32
CA GLY A 12 -21.62 -1.39 13.49
C GLY A 12 -20.15 -1.22 13.92
N PRO A 13 -19.75 -0.13 14.60
CA PRO A 13 -18.35 0.23 14.81
C PRO A 13 -17.76 -0.61 15.94
N ASP A 14 -17.45 -1.86 15.63
CA ASP A 14 -16.50 -2.65 16.38
C ASP A 14 -15.09 -2.20 15.93
N PRO A 15 -14.28 -1.58 16.81
CA PRO A 15 -12.96 -1.08 16.44
C PRO A 15 -12.06 -2.17 15.85
N ASP A 16 -12.27 -3.43 16.25
CA ASP A 16 -11.51 -4.57 15.73
C ASP A 16 -11.90 -4.89 14.29
N LYS A 17 -13.19 -4.76 13.93
CA LYS A 17 -13.66 -4.99 12.56
C LYS A 17 -13.16 -3.92 11.59
N LEU A 18 -13.14 -2.66 12.02
CA LEU A 18 -12.60 -1.56 11.21
C LEU A 18 -11.11 -1.78 10.93
N TYR A 19 -10.34 -2.17 11.95
CA TYR A 19 -8.92 -2.50 11.79
C TYR A 19 -8.69 -3.66 10.81
N LEU A 20 -9.46 -4.75 10.94
CA LEU A 20 -9.39 -5.91 10.03
C LEU A 20 -9.74 -5.52 8.59
N TYR A 21 -10.79 -4.71 8.42
CA TYR A 21 -11.21 -4.23 7.10
C TYR A 21 -10.13 -3.37 6.43
N HIS A 22 -9.46 -2.49 7.17
CA HIS A 22 -8.35 -1.70 6.63
C HIS A 22 -7.18 -2.58 6.20
N ARG A 23 -6.84 -3.63 6.96
CA ARG A 23 -5.82 -4.60 6.56
C ARG A 23 -6.21 -5.38 5.31
N GLN A 24 -7.48 -5.75 5.18
CA GLN A 24 -7.98 -6.44 3.98
C GLN A 24 -7.88 -5.55 2.74
N GLN A 25 -8.33 -4.29 2.82
CA GLN A 25 -8.19 -3.32 1.73
C GLN A 25 -6.72 -3.08 1.37
N LEU A 26 -5.83 -3.04 2.36
CA LEU A 26 -4.39 -2.89 2.15
C LEU A 26 -3.82 -4.09 1.37
N SER A 27 -4.24 -5.32 1.69
CA SER A 27 -3.87 -6.51 0.92
C SER A 27 -4.39 -6.44 -0.51
N ALA A 28 -5.68 -6.14 -0.70
CA ALA A 28 -6.26 -6.00 -2.03
C ALA A 28 -5.55 -4.93 -2.88
N MET A 29 -5.06 -3.85 -2.24
CA MET A 29 -4.24 -2.84 -2.91
C MET A 29 -2.88 -3.38 -3.35
N LEU A 30 -2.24 -4.24 -2.55
CA LEU A 30 -0.97 -4.89 -2.89
C LEU A 30 -1.13 -5.86 -4.08
N ASP A 31 -2.23 -6.61 -4.09
CA ASP A 31 -2.53 -7.60 -5.13
C ASP A 31 -3.10 -6.96 -6.41
N GLY A 32 -3.39 -5.65 -6.39
CA GLY A 32 -3.96 -4.90 -7.53
C GLY A 32 -5.46 -5.14 -7.73
N GLU A 33 -6.13 -5.76 -6.76
CA GLU A 33 -7.55 -6.08 -6.79
C GLU A 33 -8.43 -4.92 -6.29
N LEU A 34 -7.82 -3.85 -5.78
CA LEU A 34 -8.53 -2.67 -5.28
C LEU A 34 -8.88 -1.70 -6.42
N SER A 35 -10.13 -1.19 -6.41
CA SER A 35 -10.56 -0.13 -7.32
C SER A 35 -9.64 1.10 -7.24
N PRO A 36 -9.36 1.80 -8.36
CA PRO A 36 -8.46 2.96 -8.38
C PRO A 36 -8.89 4.09 -7.43
N ASP A 37 -10.20 4.28 -7.25
CA ASP A 37 -10.72 5.28 -6.31
C ASP A 37 -10.44 4.88 -4.86
N GLN A 38 -10.67 3.60 -4.54
CA GLN A 38 -10.41 3.05 -3.21
C GLN A 38 -8.92 3.03 -2.88
N ALA A 39 -8.06 2.70 -3.85
CA ALA A 39 -6.61 2.79 -3.72
C ALA A 39 -6.16 4.22 -3.42
N ARG A 40 -6.77 5.23 -4.05
CA ARG A 40 -6.45 6.64 -3.76
C ARG A 40 -6.87 7.05 -2.35
N PHE A 41 -8.01 6.57 -1.85
CA PHE A 41 -8.40 6.77 -0.45
C PHE A 41 -7.45 6.07 0.52
N MET A 42 -7.07 4.83 0.24
CA MET A 42 -6.12 4.07 1.06
C MET A 42 -4.74 4.74 1.09
N LEU A 43 -4.26 5.25 -0.04
CA LEU A 43 -3.00 6.00 -0.12
C LEU A 43 -3.05 7.27 0.73
N ARG A 44 -4.15 8.03 0.69
CA ARG A 44 -4.32 9.20 1.58
C ARG A 44 -4.34 8.79 3.05
N ARG A 45 -4.93 7.65 3.38
CA ARG A 45 -4.94 7.14 4.75
C ARG A 45 -3.53 6.76 5.22
N LEU A 46 -2.76 6.05 4.40
CA LEU A 46 -1.37 5.70 4.70
C LEU A 46 -0.49 6.92 4.97
N GLN A 47 -0.76 8.06 4.33
CA GLN A 47 -0.03 9.30 4.60
C GLN A 47 -0.29 9.89 5.99
N HIS A 48 -1.43 9.56 6.62
CA HIS A 48 -1.82 10.08 7.93
C HIS A 48 -1.68 9.06 9.07
N ASP A 49 -1.68 7.77 8.75
CA ASP A 49 -1.62 6.66 9.70
C ASP A 49 -0.23 6.00 9.66
N VAL A 50 0.65 6.46 10.54
CA VAL A 50 2.06 6.00 10.61
C VAL A 50 2.15 4.51 10.96
N GLU A 51 1.28 3.99 11.83
CA GLU A 51 1.31 2.58 12.20
C GLU A 51 0.93 1.68 11.02
N LEU A 52 -0.10 2.09 10.26
CA LEU A 52 -0.51 1.39 9.04
C LEU A 52 0.57 1.48 7.95
N ALA A 53 1.23 2.63 7.81
CA ALA A 53 2.35 2.81 6.87
C ALA A 53 3.55 1.91 7.21
N SER A 54 3.96 1.85 8.48
CA SER A 54 5.04 0.95 8.91
C SER A 54 4.65 -0.53 8.74
N CYS A 55 3.38 -0.89 8.90
CA CYS A 55 2.90 -2.24 8.60
C CYS A 55 3.04 -2.57 7.11
N TRP A 56 2.62 -1.65 6.25
CA TRP A 56 2.77 -1.76 4.80
C TRP A 56 4.22 -1.95 4.36
N GLU A 57 5.14 -1.13 4.87
CA GLU A 57 6.59 -1.24 4.56
C GLU A 57 7.14 -2.62 4.88
N ARG A 58 6.81 -3.18 6.05
CA ARG A 58 7.23 -4.53 6.43
C ARG A 58 6.65 -5.59 5.49
N TRP A 59 5.40 -5.44 5.05
CA TRP A 59 4.78 -6.38 4.11
C TRP A 59 5.42 -6.32 2.72
N GLN A 60 5.83 -5.14 2.25
CA GLN A 60 6.60 -5.01 1.01
C GLN A 60 7.91 -5.80 1.09
N VAL A 61 8.69 -5.60 2.16
CA VAL A 61 9.96 -6.32 2.38
C VAL A 61 9.75 -7.83 2.47
N CYS A 62 8.76 -8.28 3.25
CA CYS A 62 8.42 -9.71 3.33
C CYS A 62 8.01 -10.28 1.96
N GLY A 63 7.20 -9.56 1.19
CA GLY A 63 6.78 -9.96 -0.15
C GLY A 63 7.95 -10.10 -1.12
N ASP A 64 8.92 -9.18 -1.06
CA ASP A 64 10.11 -9.21 -1.90
C ASP A 64 11.04 -10.38 -1.56
N VAL A 65 11.22 -10.65 -0.25
CA VAL A 65 11.93 -11.84 0.22
C VAL A 65 11.26 -13.13 -0.28
N MET A 66 9.92 -13.22 -0.16
CA MET A 66 9.15 -14.39 -0.62
C MET A 66 9.20 -14.58 -2.14
N ARG A 67 9.23 -13.49 -2.92
CA ARG A 67 9.36 -13.53 -4.39
C ARG A 67 10.81 -13.75 -4.85
N GLY A 68 11.75 -13.97 -3.93
CA GLY A 68 13.16 -14.18 -4.24
C GLY A 68 13.87 -12.95 -4.80
N GLN A 69 13.27 -11.77 -4.67
CA GLN A 69 13.88 -10.50 -5.02
C GLN A 69 14.90 -10.16 -3.94
N ARG A 70 16.09 -10.78 -4.02
CA ARG A 70 17.22 -10.55 -3.11
C ARG A 70 17.93 -9.24 -3.47
N ASN A 71 17.18 -8.16 -3.66
CA ASN A 71 17.79 -6.84 -3.65
C ASN A 71 18.26 -6.57 -2.22
N ALA A 72 19.44 -5.96 -2.08
CA ALA A 72 19.90 -5.52 -0.77
C ALA A 72 18.81 -4.68 -0.11
N LEU A 73 18.56 -4.90 1.18
CA LEU A 73 17.60 -4.10 1.93
C LEU A 73 17.97 -2.63 1.76
N LEU A 74 17.05 -1.85 1.23
CA LEU A 74 17.24 -0.42 1.10
C LEU A 74 17.30 0.21 2.51
N PRO A 75 18.08 1.28 2.69
CA PRO A 75 18.06 2.05 3.93
C PRO A 75 16.63 2.45 4.32
N ALA A 76 16.32 2.49 5.62
CA ALA A 76 14.97 2.78 6.11
C ALA A 76 14.47 4.19 5.72
N ASP A 77 15.40 5.13 5.48
CA ASP A 77 15.15 6.49 5.02
C ASP A 77 15.04 6.61 3.48
N PHE A 78 15.22 5.51 2.74
CA PHE A 78 15.17 5.54 1.28
C PHE A 78 13.83 6.04 0.74
N ALA A 79 12.71 5.56 1.29
CA ALA A 79 11.38 5.99 0.87
C ALA A 79 11.17 7.50 1.11
N GLU A 80 11.66 8.01 2.25
CA GLU A 80 11.62 9.44 2.55
C GLU A 80 12.50 10.26 1.61
N GLY A 81 13.70 9.76 1.29
CA GLY A 81 14.60 10.39 0.32
C GLY A 81 13.99 10.47 -1.08
N VAL A 82 13.36 9.40 -1.55
CA VAL A 82 12.63 9.38 -2.83
C VAL A 82 11.45 10.34 -2.81
N ALA A 83 10.65 10.35 -1.73
CA ALA A 83 9.51 11.26 -1.60
C ALA A 83 9.95 12.74 -1.63
N ARG A 84 11.05 13.08 -0.94
CA ARG A 84 11.64 14.42 -0.98
C ARG A 84 12.16 14.78 -2.37
N ALA A 85 12.85 13.86 -3.06
CA ALA A 85 13.34 14.07 -4.41
C ALA A 85 12.20 14.32 -5.42
N ILE A 86 11.10 13.55 -5.31
CA ILE A 86 9.90 13.74 -6.14
C ILE A 86 9.25 15.10 -5.85
N ALA A 87 9.08 15.47 -4.58
CA ALA A 87 8.47 16.73 -4.19
C ALA A 87 9.33 17.95 -4.57
N GLY A 88 10.65 17.80 -4.61
CA GLY A 88 11.61 18.82 -5.01
C GLY A 88 11.63 19.16 -6.50
N GLY A 89 10.93 18.39 -7.34
CA GLY A 89 10.76 18.70 -8.76
C GLY A 89 12.02 18.56 -9.62
N ASP A 90 13.07 17.88 -9.15
CA ASP A 90 14.26 17.58 -9.96
C ASP A 90 14.00 16.35 -10.84
N HIS A 91 12.99 16.47 -11.71
CA HIS A 91 12.74 15.51 -12.78
C HIS A 91 13.62 15.88 -13.96
N ALA A 92 14.94 15.83 -13.80
CA ALA A 92 15.85 15.78 -14.93
C ALA A 92 15.66 14.43 -15.63
N LEU A 93 14.63 14.33 -16.47
CA LEU A 93 14.51 13.31 -17.49
C LEU A 93 15.66 13.55 -18.48
N ALA A 94 16.87 13.08 -18.13
CA ALA A 94 17.97 13.01 -19.07
C ALA A 94 17.52 12.09 -20.21
N PRO A 95 17.43 12.58 -21.47
CA PRO A 95 17.04 11.74 -22.58
C PRO A 95 18.13 10.69 -22.78
N LEU A 96 17.75 9.42 -22.71
CA LEU A 96 18.58 8.30 -23.11
C LEU A 96 18.82 8.42 -24.63
N ALA A 97 19.95 8.99 -25.02
CA ALA A 97 20.42 8.95 -26.41
C ALA A 97 20.79 7.50 -26.78
N PRO A 98 20.54 7.08 -28.04
CA PRO A 98 20.72 5.69 -28.49
C PRO A 98 22.17 5.23 -28.53
#